data_AF-A0A1B7MYL0-F1
#
_entry.id   AF-A0A1B7MYL0-F1
#
_cell.length_a   1.000
_cell.length_b   1.000
_cell.length_c   1.000
_cell.angle_alpha   90.00
_cell.angle_beta   90.00
_cell.angle_gamma   90.00
#
_symmetry.space_group_name_H-M   'P 1'
#
loop_
_entity.id
_entity.type
_entity.pdbx_description
1 polymer ?
#
loop_
_entity_poly.entity_id
_entity_poly.type
_entity_poly.pdbx_seq_one_letter_code
_entity_poly.pdbx_strand_id
1 'polypeptide(L)'
;LHVKIYDTANQQFKIPESVIERPAAPTTSYTGSSDLVFNYDATPFAFWITRRSDPDAMPLFDTRVSSLPPTPIPPFNASDPSTAFDGFPLVFEDQYLQVASALPYGTNIYGLGEVIASSGFRRDIGTDGGVGTIQTHWSRDVADPIDQNM
;
A
#
# COMPACT_ATOMS: atom_id res chain seq x y z
N LEU A 1 3.17 15.11 -3.24
CA LEU A 1 3.19 14.68 -1.83
C LEU A 1 4.06 13.43 -1.73
N HIS A 2 4.97 13.36 -0.75
CA HIS A 2 5.82 12.19 -0.50
C HIS A 2 5.86 11.96 1.01
N VAL A 3 5.34 10.81 1.46
CA VAL A 3 5.36 10.40 2.87
C VAL A 3 6.52 9.43 3.04
N LYS A 4 7.40 9.72 4.00
CA LYS A 4 8.60 8.91 4.25
C LYS A 4 8.64 8.52 5.73
N ILE A 5 8.49 7.22 5.99
CA ILE A 5 8.68 6.62 7.31
C ILE A 5 10.04 5.93 7.30
N TYR A 6 10.89 6.23 8.27
CA TYR A 6 12.28 5.81 8.24
C TYR A 6 12.87 5.78 9.65
N ASP A 7 13.79 4.86 9.90
CA ASP A 7 14.58 4.88 11.13
C ASP A 7 15.48 6.14 11.16
N THR A 8 15.34 6.91 12.23
CA THR A 8 16.07 8.16 12.47
C THR A 8 17.57 7.96 12.69
N ALA A 9 18.00 6.79 13.14
CA ALA A 9 19.41 6.41 13.21
C ALA A 9 19.99 6.06 11.81
N ASN A 10 19.13 5.93 10.80
CA ASN A 10 19.47 5.63 9.41
C ASN A 10 20.16 4.27 9.20
N GLN A 11 19.76 3.24 9.96
CA GLN A 11 20.34 1.90 9.86
C GLN A 11 19.72 1.04 8.73
N GLN A 12 18.57 1.45 8.21
CA GLN A 12 17.87 0.82 7.09
C GLN A 12 18.55 1.08 5.74
N PHE A 13 18.47 0.09 4.86
CA PHE A 13 18.84 0.25 3.45
C PHE A 13 17.94 1.28 2.75
N LYS A 14 18.54 2.07 1.85
CA LYS A 14 17.85 3.00 0.96
C LYS A 14 18.42 2.84 -0.44
N ILE A 15 17.56 2.94 -1.45
CA ILE A 15 18.01 2.93 -2.85
C ILE A 15 19.03 4.07 -3.04
N PRO A 16 20.25 3.78 -3.55
CA PRO A 16 21.25 4.81 -3.78
C PRO A 16 20.81 5.83 -4.82
N GLU A 17 21.19 7.10 -4.67
CA GLU A 17 20.86 8.15 -5.64
C GLU A 17 21.56 7.97 -6.99
N SER A 18 22.66 7.20 -7.02
CA SER A 18 23.32 6.79 -8.25
C SER A 18 22.49 5.81 -9.08
N VAL A 19 21.51 5.12 -8.46
CA VAL A 19 20.58 4.22 -9.15
C VAL A 19 19.31 4.97 -9.53
N ILE A 20 18.74 5.72 -8.59
CA ILE A 20 17.55 6.55 -8.81
C ILE A 20 17.77 7.92 -8.20
N GLU A 21 17.96 8.92 -9.04
CA GLU A 21 18.02 10.32 -8.60
C GLU A 21 16.67 10.73 -8.01
N ARG A 22 16.68 11.28 -6.80
CA ARG A 22 15.47 11.75 -6.12
C ARG A 22 15.41 13.27 -6.16
N PRO A 23 14.24 13.87 -6.37
CA PRO A 23 14.08 15.31 -6.25
C PRO A 23 14.55 15.82 -4.89
N ALA A 24 15.26 16.95 -4.90
CA ALA A 24 15.59 17.66 -3.68
C ALA A 24 14.31 18.09 -2.93
N ALA A 25 14.43 18.28 -1.62
CA ALA A 25 13.31 18.79 -0.83
C ALA A 25 12.86 20.15 -1.37
N PRO A 26 11.54 20.38 -1.53
CA PRO A 26 11.04 21.65 -2.03
C PRO A 26 11.41 22.77 -1.05
N THR A 27 11.88 23.90 -1.58
CA THR A 27 12.17 25.11 -0.79
C THR A 27 10.90 25.93 -0.53
N THR A 28 9.82 25.65 -1.25
CA THR A 28 8.52 26.32 -1.14
C THR A 28 7.50 25.38 -0.52
N SER A 29 6.67 25.91 0.38
CA SER A 29 5.54 25.15 0.92
C SER A 29 4.37 25.14 -0.06
N TYR A 30 3.82 23.95 -0.32
CA TYR A 30 2.63 23.76 -1.14
C TYR A 30 1.41 23.34 -0.29
N THR A 31 1.49 23.41 1.03
CA THR A 31 0.42 22.93 1.93
C THR A 31 -0.90 23.68 1.74
N GLY A 32 -0.86 24.95 1.32
CA GLY A 32 -2.05 25.78 1.07
C GLY A 32 -2.60 25.70 -0.37
N SER A 33 -1.81 25.21 -1.33
CA SER A 33 -2.15 25.25 -2.76
C SER A 33 -2.22 23.87 -3.43
N SER A 34 -1.70 22.82 -2.80
CA SER A 34 -1.77 21.46 -3.34
C SER A 34 -3.20 20.94 -3.29
N ASP A 35 -3.60 20.25 -4.36
CA ASP A 35 -4.87 19.50 -4.42
C ASP A 35 -4.90 18.32 -3.45
N LEU A 36 -3.74 17.88 -2.94
CA LEU A 36 -3.64 16.81 -1.96
C LEU A 36 -3.44 17.40 -0.56
N VAL A 37 -4.21 16.88 0.40
CA VAL A 37 -4.10 17.26 1.82
C VAL A 37 -3.60 16.06 2.61
N PHE A 38 -2.49 16.23 3.32
CA PHE A 38 -1.96 15.23 4.25
C PHE A 38 -2.53 15.49 5.64
N ASN A 39 -3.07 14.45 6.26
CA ASN A 39 -3.65 14.49 7.59
C ASN A 39 -3.05 13.34 8.42
N TYR A 40 -2.94 13.53 9.73
CA TYR A 40 -2.45 12.47 10.62
C TYR A 40 -2.95 12.66 12.05
N ASP A 41 -3.05 11.54 12.77
CA ASP A 41 -3.16 11.48 14.22
C ASP A 41 -1.83 11.02 14.79
N ALA A 42 -1.41 11.61 15.91
CA ALA A 42 -0.14 11.26 16.55
C ALA A 42 -0.25 10.02 17.44
N THR A 43 -1.42 9.76 18.03
CA THR A 43 -1.61 8.66 19.01
C THR A 43 -3.08 8.20 19.05
N PRO A 44 -3.37 6.93 18.68
CA PRO A 44 -2.49 6.03 17.93
C PRO A 44 -2.09 6.66 16.59
N PHE A 45 -0.89 6.37 16.10
CA PHE A 45 -0.43 6.95 14.84
C PHE A 45 -1.24 6.43 13.66
N ALA A 46 -1.77 7.34 12.85
CA ALA A 46 -2.37 7.06 11.56
C ALA A 46 -2.22 8.28 10.67
N PHE A 47 -2.18 8.10 9.36
CA PHE A 47 -2.23 9.18 8.38
C PHE A 47 -3.18 8.84 7.21
N TRP A 48 -3.70 9.87 6.58
CA TRP A 48 -4.56 9.75 5.40
C TRP A 48 -4.41 10.95 4.47
N ILE A 49 -4.73 10.72 3.19
CA ILE A 49 -4.57 11.69 2.11
C ILE A 49 -5.93 11.94 1.46
N THR A 50 -6.41 13.18 1.49
CA THR A 50 -7.66 13.58 0.84
C THR A 50 -7.41 14.50 -0.34
N ARG A 51 -8.44 14.67 -1.17
CA ARG A 51 -8.47 15.72 -2.20
C ARG A 51 -9.02 17.00 -1.58
N ARG A 52 -8.35 18.13 -1.77
CA ARG A 52 -8.80 19.44 -1.27
C ARG A 52 -10.16 19.84 -1.83
N SER A 53 -10.42 19.50 -3.09
CA SER A 53 -11.68 19.81 -3.79
C SER A 53 -12.88 19.09 -3.21
N ASP A 54 -12.66 17.99 -2.47
CA ASP A 54 -13.71 17.13 -1.95
C ASP A 54 -13.24 16.48 -0.63
N PRO A 55 -13.22 17.27 0.46
CA PRO A 55 -12.64 16.83 1.74
C PRO A 55 -13.46 15.76 2.44
N ASP A 56 -14.75 15.62 2.11
CA ASP A 56 -15.68 14.67 2.74
C ASP A 56 -15.73 13.32 2.02
N ALA A 57 -15.16 13.22 0.81
CA ALA A 57 -15.03 11.95 0.11
C ALA A 57 -14.04 10.99 0.80
N MET A 58 -14.16 9.70 0.47
CA MET A 58 -13.21 8.68 0.93
C MET A 58 -11.77 9.11 0.61
N PRO A 59 -10.82 9.02 1.57
CA PRO A 59 -9.44 9.35 1.30
C PRO A 59 -8.83 8.48 0.18
N LEU A 60 -7.84 9.05 -0.51
CA LEU A 60 -7.01 8.36 -1.50
C LEU A 60 -6.10 7.30 -0.90
N PHE A 61 -5.71 7.53 0.35
CA PHE A 61 -4.89 6.64 1.16
C PHE A 61 -5.33 6.83 2.61
N ASP A 62 -5.63 5.76 3.34
CA ASP A 62 -6.17 5.83 4.70
C ASP A 62 -5.68 4.67 5.57
N THR A 63 -4.79 4.96 6.51
CA THR A 63 -4.24 3.96 7.44
C THR A 63 -5.03 3.83 8.73
N ARG A 64 -6.13 4.57 8.90
CA ARG A 64 -6.93 4.51 10.14
C ARG A 64 -7.58 3.13 10.28
N VAL A 65 -7.37 2.52 11.44
CA VAL A 65 -7.93 1.19 11.77
C VAL A 65 -9.46 1.17 11.65
N SER A 66 -10.13 2.26 12.01
CA SER A 66 -11.59 2.39 11.88
C SER A 66 -12.11 2.36 10.44
N SER A 67 -11.25 2.63 9.46
CA SER A 67 -11.59 2.61 8.03
C SER A 67 -11.33 1.24 7.38
N LEU A 68 -10.58 0.36 8.07
CA LEU A 68 -10.17 -0.94 7.56
C LEU A 68 -11.22 -2.02 7.88
N PRO A 69 -11.26 -3.13 7.12
CA PRO A 69 -12.19 -4.21 7.38
C PRO A 69 -12.04 -4.80 8.79
N PRO A 70 -13.11 -5.39 9.36
CA PRO A 70 -12.99 -6.13 10.62
C PRO A 70 -12.07 -7.34 10.46
N THR A 71 -11.25 -7.61 11.48
CA THR A 71 -10.38 -8.78 11.55
C THR A 71 -10.91 -9.81 12.56
N PRO A 72 -10.56 -11.10 12.45
CA PRO A 72 -9.58 -11.69 11.53
C PRO A 72 -10.08 -11.81 10.08
N ILE A 73 -9.19 -11.56 9.11
CA ILE A 73 -9.39 -11.95 7.72
C ILE A 73 -8.81 -13.35 7.53
N PRO A 74 -9.59 -14.32 7.00
CA PRO A 74 -9.11 -15.68 6.76
C PRO A 74 -7.97 -15.70 5.74
N PRO A 75 -7.12 -16.74 5.75
CA PRO A 75 -6.05 -16.86 4.78
C PRO A 75 -6.60 -17.00 3.36
N PHE A 76 -5.84 -16.50 2.40
CA PHE A 76 -6.15 -16.60 0.97
C PHE A 76 -6.24 -18.05 0.50
N ASN A 77 -5.40 -18.93 1.06
CA ASN A 77 -5.48 -20.38 0.88
C ASN A 77 -5.65 -21.05 2.24
N ALA A 78 -6.71 -21.84 2.43
CA ALA A 78 -6.98 -22.54 3.69
C ALA A 78 -5.86 -23.49 4.13
N SER A 79 -5.01 -23.96 3.20
CA SER A 79 -3.85 -24.81 3.50
C SER A 79 -2.61 -24.02 3.95
N ASP A 80 -2.64 -22.68 3.81
CA ASP A 80 -1.53 -21.78 4.16
C ASP A 80 -2.02 -20.63 5.05
N PRO A 81 -1.92 -20.77 6.38
CA PRO A 81 -2.40 -19.76 7.32
C PRO A 81 -1.56 -18.46 7.31
N SER A 82 -0.40 -18.44 6.64
CA SER A 82 0.51 -17.27 6.66
C SER A 82 -0.06 -16.01 5.99
N THR A 83 -1.16 -16.17 5.25
CA THR A 83 -1.85 -15.08 4.54
C THR A 83 -3.08 -14.54 5.29
N ALA A 84 -3.34 -15.03 6.50
CA ALA A 84 -4.39 -14.49 7.36
C ALA A 84 -3.96 -13.16 7.99
N PHE A 85 -4.92 -12.27 8.24
CA PHE A 85 -4.67 -10.99 8.91
C PHE A 85 -5.48 -10.86 10.20
N ASP A 86 -4.82 -10.86 11.35
CA ASP A 86 -5.44 -10.60 12.65
C ASP A 86 -5.61 -9.10 12.95
N GLY A 87 -4.95 -8.25 12.16
CA GLY A 87 -5.00 -6.80 12.30
C GLY A 87 -4.22 -6.11 11.18
N PHE A 88 -4.31 -4.78 11.17
CA PHE A 88 -3.58 -3.93 10.23
C PHE A 88 -2.70 -2.89 10.93
N PRO A 89 -1.87 -3.26 11.92
CA PRO A 89 -0.96 -2.31 12.52
C PRO A 89 0.01 -1.74 11.46
N LEU A 90 0.40 -0.49 11.63
CA LEU A 90 1.62 0.01 11.02
C LEU A 90 2.80 -0.66 11.73
N VAL A 91 3.54 -1.50 11.02
CA VAL A 91 4.71 -2.21 11.55
C VAL A 91 5.96 -1.71 10.85
N PHE A 92 6.99 -1.38 11.64
CA PHE A 92 8.30 -0.98 11.15
C PHE A 92 9.38 -1.74 11.93
N GLU A 93 9.76 -2.91 11.44
CA GLU A 93 10.75 -3.81 12.05
C GLU A 93 11.85 -4.17 11.06
N ASP A 94 12.94 -4.76 11.58
CA ASP A 94 13.97 -5.32 10.71
C ASP A 94 13.36 -6.45 9.87
N GLN A 95 13.57 -6.39 8.56
CA GLN A 95 13.04 -7.36 7.58
C GLN A 95 11.50 -7.46 7.48
N TYR A 96 10.72 -6.63 8.19
CA TYR A 96 9.25 -6.64 8.08
C TYR A 96 8.63 -5.25 8.21
N LEU A 97 7.96 -4.82 7.14
CA LEU A 97 7.19 -3.58 7.09
C LEU A 97 5.75 -3.92 6.73
N GLN A 98 4.80 -3.39 7.49
CA GLN A 98 3.38 -3.50 7.17
C GLN A 98 2.75 -2.12 7.09
N VAL A 99 2.10 -1.82 5.96
CA VAL A 99 1.29 -0.63 5.75
C VAL A 99 0.00 -1.07 5.05
N ALA A 100 -1.15 -0.71 5.62
CA ALA A 100 -2.45 -0.98 5.01
C ALA A 100 -3.17 0.34 4.72
N SER A 101 -3.89 0.38 3.60
CA SER A 101 -4.78 1.49 3.28
C SER A 101 -6.17 0.95 2.98
N ALA A 102 -7.19 1.56 3.59
CA ALA A 102 -8.56 1.34 3.16
C ALA A 102 -8.77 1.93 1.76
N LEU A 103 -9.61 1.28 0.96
CA LEU A 103 -9.97 1.69 -0.40
C LEU A 103 -11.49 1.63 -0.56
N PRO A 104 -12.08 2.48 -1.43
CA PRO A 104 -13.47 2.33 -1.83
C PRO A 104 -13.79 0.92 -2.34
N TYR A 105 -14.96 0.41 -1.97
CA TYR A 105 -15.47 -0.85 -2.50
C TYR A 105 -15.51 -0.80 -4.04
N GLY A 106 -14.99 -1.83 -4.70
CA GLY A 106 -14.95 -1.88 -6.16
C GLY A 106 -13.84 -1.05 -6.80
N THR A 107 -12.88 -0.52 -6.05
CA THR A 107 -11.76 0.29 -6.60
C THR A 107 -11.05 -0.43 -7.75
N ASN A 108 -10.76 0.31 -8.82
CA ASN A 108 -9.97 -0.23 -9.92
C ASN A 108 -8.48 -0.14 -9.59
N ILE A 109 -7.85 -1.30 -9.39
CA ILE A 109 -6.40 -1.42 -9.17
C ILE A 109 -5.75 -2.03 -10.42
N TYR A 110 -4.64 -1.43 -10.84
CA TYR A 110 -3.86 -1.81 -12.02
C TYR A 110 -2.37 -1.82 -11.67
N GLY A 111 -1.54 -2.54 -12.45
CA GLY A 111 -0.11 -2.64 -12.22
C GLY A 111 0.23 -3.74 -11.22
N LEU A 112 1.12 -3.44 -10.27
CA LEU A 112 1.69 -4.43 -9.33
C LEU A 112 2.40 -5.59 -10.06
N GLY A 113 3.06 -5.33 -11.18
CA GLY A 113 3.83 -6.33 -11.93
C GLY A 113 5.27 -6.52 -11.44
N GLU A 114 6.03 -7.47 -12.00
CA GLU A 114 5.71 -8.29 -13.18
C GLU A 114 4.87 -9.54 -12.87
N VAL A 115 3.76 -9.73 -13.58
CA VAL A 115 2.83 -10.88 -13.39
C VAL A 115 1.94 -11.10 -14.62
N ILE A 116 1.64 -12.37 -14.92
CA ILE A 116 0.50 -12.75 -15.78
C ILE A 116 -0.73 -12.95 -14.89
N ALA A 117 -1.62 -11.95 -14.86
CA ALA A 117 -2.81 -11.98 -14.00
C ALA A 117 -3.98 -12.73 -14.66
N SER A 118 -4.54 -13.74 -13.98
CA SER A 118 -5.75 -14.44 -14.43
C SER A 118 -6.98 -13.52 -14.47
N SER A 119 -6.98 -12.48 -13.63
CA SER A 119 -8.02 -11.44 -13.57
C SER A 119 -8.03 -10.49 -14.78
N GLY A 120 -7.04 -10.58 -15.67
CA GLY A 120 -6.83 -9.66 -16.78
C GLY A 120 -6.20 -8.33 -16.32
N PHE A 121 -6.51 -7.23 -17.00
CA PHE A 121 -5.84 -5.94 -16.78
C PHE A 121 -6.17 -5.31 -15.42
N ARG A 122 -7.43 -5.41 -14.96
CA ARG A 122 -7.84 -4.99 -13.61
C ARG A 122 -7.48 -6.10 -12.64
N ARG A 123 -6.85 -5.77 -11.50
CA ARG A 123 -6.56 -6.76 -10.45
C ARG A 123 -7.85 -7.26 -9.80
N ASP A 124 -7.86 -8.54 -9.42
CA ASP A 124 -8.92 -9.08 -8.59
C ASP A 124 -8.80 -8.48 -7.18
N ILE A 125 -9.80 -7.70 -6.79
CA ILE A 125 -9.88 -7.03 -5.48
C ILE A 125 -10.88 -7.71 -4.54
N GLY A 126 -11.33 -8.93 -4.86
CA GLY A 126 -12.26 -9.70 -4.03
C GLY A 126 -13.72 -9.26 -4.18
N THR A 127 -14.07 -8.60 -5.29
CA THR A 127 -15.46 -8.26 -5.64
C THR A 127 -15.96 -9.14 -6.78
N ASP A 128 -17.28 -9.19 -6.99
CA ASP A 128 -17.90 -9.85 -8.16
C ASP A 128 -17.55 -11.35 -8.29
N GLY A 129 -17.37 -12.03 -7.15
CA GLY A 129 -17.02 -13.46 -7.09
C GLY A 129 -15.52 -13.76 -7.12
N GLY A 130 -14.67 -12.73 -7.19
CA GLY A 130 -13.22 -12.85 -7.03
C GLY A 130 -12.80 -13.16 -5.58
N VAL A 131 -11.61 -13.72 -5.42
CA VAL A 131 -11.03 -14.08 -4.11
C VAL A 131 -10.00 -13.05 -3.63
N GLY A 132 -9.71 -12.04 -4.45
CA GLY A 132 -8.68 -11.05 -4.20
C GLY A 132 -7.32 -11.45 -4.77
N THR A 133 -6.33 -10.59 -4.55
CA THR A 133 -4.97 -10.76 -5.07
C THR A 133 -3.96 -10.73 -3.93
N ILE A 134 -3.08 -11.72 -3.89
CA ILE A 134 -1.77 -11.62 -3.21
C ILE A 134 -0.70 -11.64 -4.28
N GLN A 135 0.17 -10.64 -4.29
CA GLN A 135 1.19 -10.47 -5.32
C GLN A 135 2.57 -10.31 -4.69
N THR A 136 3.47 -11.22 -5.03
CA THR A 136 4.89 -11.12 -4.68
C THR A 136 5.62 -10.21 -5.68
N HIS A 137 6.58 -9.43 -5.20
CA HIS A 137 7.51 -8.66 -6.03
C HIS A 137 8.94 -9.09 -5.72
N TRP A 138 9.45 -10.04 -6.50
CA TRP A 138 10.80 -10.56 -6.38
C TRP A 138 11.26 -11.08 -7.74
N SER A 139 12.26 -10.46 -8.34
CA SER A 139 12.75 -10.88 -9.66
C SER A 139 13.19 -12.34 -9.63
N ARG A 140 12.63 -13.14 -10.54
CA ARG A 140 12.74 -14.58 -10.56
C ARG A 140 12.82 -15.06 -12.00
N ASP A 141 13.95 -15.64 -12.38
CA ASP A 141 14.09 -16.30 -13.69
C ASP A 141 13.11 -17.48 -13.84
N VAL A 142 11.96 -17.20 -14.45
CA VAL A 142 10.83 -18.11 -14.70
C VAL A 142 10.16 -17.68 -16.01
N ALA A 143 9.41 -18.60 -16.64
CA ALA A 143 8.60 -18.30 -17.81
C ALA A 143 7.36 -17.46 -17.43
N ASP A 144 6.16 -17.87 -17.85
CA ASP A 144 4.92 -17.08 -17.70
C ASP A 144 3.94 -17.71 -16.68
N PRO A 145 4.29 -17.88 -15.39
CA PRO A 145 3.38 -18.46 -14.42
C PRO A 145 2.20 -17.51 -14.16
N ILE A 146 0.99 -18.07 -14.13
CA ILE A 146 -0.22 -17.31 -13.83
C ILE A 146 -0.28 -17.00 -12.33
N ASP A 147 -0.61 -15.74 -12.01
CA ASP A 147 -0.76 -15.20 -10.65
C ASP A 147 0.48 -15.40 -9.74
N GLN A 148 1.67 -15.39 -10.34
CA GLN A 148 2.95 -15.48 -9.63
C GLN A 148 3.91 -14.39 -10.09
N ASN A 149 4.91 -14.10 -9.26
CA ASN A 149 6.00 -13.22 -9.64
C ASN A 149 6.92 -13.87 -10.68
N MET A 150 7.46 -12.99 -11.52
CA MET A 150 8.57 -13.22 -12.44
C MET A 150 9.73 -12.30 -12.05
#